data_AF-A0A9P7FFM4-F1
#
_entry.id   AF-A0A9P7FFM4-F1
#
_cell.length_a   1.000
_cell.length_b   1.000
_cell.length_c   1.000
_cell.angle_alpha   90.00
_cell.angle_beta   90.00
_cell.angle_gamma   90.00
#
_symmetry.space_group_name_H-M   'P 1'
#
loop_
_entity.id
_entity.type
_entity.pdbx_description
1 polymer ?
#
loop_
_entity_poly.entity_id
_entity_poly.type
_entity_poly.pdbx_seq_one_letter_code
_entity_poly.pdbx_strand_id
1 'polypeptide(L)'
;MNNPIQLGNSEPRTDVSKKGPTALDNIDSIGTAYLQPLRIFDTVIGTIAEVHPYAKMALGVLSCASKIILAQADRDEAVLDLYKKLGQVYGFITRDDTLLKISSMRDILGQIS
;
A
#
# COMPACT_ATOMS: atom_id res chain seq x y z
N MET A 1 38.58 19.04 -48.02
CA MET A 1 37.20 18.73 -48.41
C MET A 1 36.55 17.97 -47.27
N ASN A 2 35.58 18.61 -46.61
CA ASN A 2 34.80 18.05 -45.51
C ASN A 2 33.86 16.94 -46.01
N ASN A 3 33.75 15.85 -45.26
CA ASN A 3 32.66 14.89 -45.41
C ASN A 3 31.66 15.14 -44.26
N PRO A 4 30.37 15.42 -44.54
CA PRO A 4 29.43 15.89 -43.53
C PRO A 4 28.98 14.79 -42.56
N ILE A 5 28.71 15.20 -41.32
CA ILE A 5 28.08 14.37 -40.29
C ILE A 5 26.66 14.04 -40.75
N GLN A 6 26.39 12.75 -40.94
CA GLN A 6 25.04 12.24 -41.13
C GLN A 6 24.30 12.35 -39.79
N LEU A 7 23.39 13.32 -39.70
CA LEU A 7 22.43 13.44 -38.61
C LEU A 7 21.47 12.25 -38.71
N GLY A 8 21.82 11.16 -38.01
CA GLY A 8 20.97 10.00 -37.86
C GLY A 8 19.66 10.44 -37.22
N ASN A 9 18.58 10.39 -38.01
CA ASN A 9 17.22 10.65 -37.60
C ASN A 9 16.91 9.85 -36.34
N SER A 10 16.57 10.53 -35.25
CA SER A 10 16.06 9.92 -34.05
C SER A 10 14.73 9.23 -34.38
N GLU A 11 14.71 7.89 -34.32
CA GLU A 11 13.48 7.11 -34.25
C GLU A 11 12.55 7.72 -33.18
N PRO A 12 11.23 7.79 -33.43
CA PRO A 12 10.30 8.10 -32.37
C PRO A 12 10.41 6.99 -31.35
N ARG A 13 11.00 7.30 -30.19
CA ARG A 13 10.86 6.45 -29.00
C ARG A 13 9.37 6.30 -28.79
N THR A 14 8.85 5.11 -29.06
CA THR A 14 7.52 4.73 -28.61
C THR A 14 7.53 4.90 -27.10
N ASP A 15 6.90 5.97 -26.63
CA ASP A 15 6.48 6.12 -25.25
C ASP A 15 5.42 5.06 -24.99
N VAL A 16 5.88 3.81 -24.80
CA VAL A 16 5.14 2.85 -24.02
C VAL A 16 5.53 3.14 -22.57
N SER A 17 5.08 4.28 -22.06
CA SER A 17 4.62 4.36 -20.69
C SER A 17 3.40 3.45 -20.57
N LYS A 18 3.64 2.13 -20.63
CA LYS A 18 2.85 1.21 -19.83
C LYS A 18 3.20 1.60 -18.42
N LYS A 19 2.44 2.53 -17.86
CA LYS A 19 2.34 2.70 -16.42
C LYS A 19 2.00 1.31 -15.90
N GLY A 20 3.02 0.58 -15.45
CA GLY A 20 2.83 -0.71 -14.81
C GLY A 20 1.84 -0.51 -13.68
N PRO A 21 1.00 -1.52 -13.38
CA PRO A 21 0.01 -1.39 -12.32
C PRO A 21 0.72 -0.86 -11.08
N THR A 22 0.23 0.26 -10.57
CA THR A 22 0.85 0.89 -9.42
C THR A 22 0.74 -0.05 -8.22
N ALA A 23 1.61 0.11 -7.22
CA ALA A 23 1.53 -0.70 -6.01
C ALA A 23 0.11 -0.68 -5.38
N LEU A 24 -0.65 0.41 -5.58
CA LEU A 24 -2.03 0.57 -5.14
C LEU A 24 -3.01 -0.28 -5.97
N ASP A 25 -2.88 -0.27 -7.31
CA ASP A 25 -3.73 -1.09 -8.20
C ASP A 25 -3.56 -2.60 -7.91
N ASN A 26 -2.35 -3.00 -7.52
CA ASN A 26 -2.07 -4.39 -7.14
C ASN A 26 -2.71 -4.76 -5.79
N ILE A 27 -2.80 -3.83 -4.84
CA ILE A 27 -3.44 -4.07 -3.53
C ILE A 27 -4.94 -4.27 -3.70
N ASP A 28 -5.61 -3.44 -4.49
CA ASP A 28 -7.05 -3.58 -4.77
C ASP A 28 -7.35 -4.91 -5.50
N SER A 29 -6.48 -5.28 -6.44
CA SER A 29 -6.57 -6.57 -7.12
C SER A 29 -6.37 -7.75 -6.17
N ILE A 30 -5.46 -7.66 -5.19
CA ILE A 30 -5.24 -8.73 -4.19
C ILE A 30 -6.44 -8.84 -3.25
N GLY A 31 -6.98 -7.70 -2.82
CA GLY A 31 -8.15 -7.64 -1.94
C GLY A 31 -9.36 -8.35 -2.55
N THR A 32 -9.67 -8.03 -3.79
CA THR A 32 -10.82 -8.58 -4.51
C THR A 32 -10.60 -10.02 -4.99
N ALA A 33 -9.42 -10.34 -5.52
CA ALA A 33 -9.16 -11.67 -6.09
C ALA A 33 -8.87 -12.75 -5.04
N TYR A 34 -8.35 -12.40 -3.86
CA TYR A 34 -7.85 -13.38 -2.89
C TYR A 34 -8.36 -13.16 -1.46
N LEU A 35 -8.31 -11.93 -0.93
CA LEU A 35 -8.66 -11.71 0.48
C LEU A 35 -10.17 -11.87 0.75
N GLN A 36 -11.02 -11.40 -0.16
CA GLN A 36 -12.47 -11.55 -0.04
C GLN A 36 -12.91 -13.03 -0.04
N PRO A 37 -12.48 -13.89 -0.99
CA PRO A 37 -12.72 -15.33 -0.91
C PRO A 37 -12.25 -15.98 0.40
N LEU A 38 -11.08 -15.59 0.92
CA LEU A 38 -10.54 -16.12 2.17
C LEU A 38 -11.37 -15.72 3.41
N ARG A 39 -11.92 -14.50 3.43
CA ARG A 39 -12.87 -14.04 4.48
C ARG A 39 -14.17 -14.84 4.44
N ILE A 40 -14.70 -15.10 3.25
CA ILE A 40 -15.88 -15.97 3.08
C ILE A 40 -15.57 -17.39 3.55
N PHE A 41 -14.44 -17.95 3.10
CA PHE A 41 -13.97 -19.27 3.53
C PHE A 41 -13.89 -19.38 5.05
N ASP A 42 -13.24 -18.43 5.73
CA ASP A 42 -13.08 -18.45 7.19
C ASP A 42 -14.42 -18.41 7.93
N THR A 43 -15.44 -17.78 7.34
CA THR A 43 -16.79 -17.69 7.91
C THR A 43 -17.55 -19.02 7.78
N VAL A 44 -17.39 -19.75 6.68
CA VAL A 44 -18.21 -20.94 6.38
C VAL A 44 -17.53 -22.26 6.75
N ILE A 45 -16.22 -22.27 7.01
CA ILE A 45 -15.46 -23.52 7.14
C ILE A 45 -15.89 -24.39 8.33
N GLY A 46 -16.39 -23.76 9.40
CA GLY A 46 -16.86 -24.45 10.60
C GLY A 46 -18.02 -25.40 10.33
N THR A 47 -18.95 -25.03 9.44
CA THR A 47 -20.13 -25.85 9.12
C THR A 47 -19.76 -27.04 8.22
N ILE A 48 -18.79 -26.87 7.33
CA ILE A 48 -18.34 -27.92 6.41
C ILE A 48 -17.47 -28.96 7.13
N ALA A 49 -16.67 -28.50 8.10
CA ALA A 49 -15.74 -29.35 8.85
C ALA A 49 -16.43 -30.41 9.73
N GLU A 50 -17.72 -30.26 10.05
CA GLU A 50 -18.45 -31.19 10.91
C GLU A 50 -18.86 -32.50 10.20
N VAL A 51 -18.72 -32.57 8.88
CA VAL A 51 -19.18 -33.73 8.09
C VAL A 51 -18.24 -34.95 8.21
N HIS A 52 -16.93 -34.76 8.33
CA HIS A 52 -15.98 -35.88 8.41
C HIS A 52 -14.66 -35.52 9.14
N PRO A 53 -14.08 -36.41 9.99
CA PRO A 53 -12.87 -36.11 10.76
C PRO A 53 -11.65 -35.68 9.92
N TYR A 54 -11.44 -36.29 8.76
CA TYR A 54 -10.33 -35.90 7.87
C TYR A 54 -10.56 -34.54 7.20
N ALA A 55 -11.81 -34.24 6.82
CA ALA A 55 -12.17 -32.92 6.32
C ALA A 55 -11.95 -31.87 7.41
N LYS A 56 -12.35 -32.16 8.66
CA LYS A 56 -12.12 -31.29 9.81
C LYS A 56 -10.65 -30.93 10.00
N MET A 57 -9.75 -31.90 9.93
CA MET A 57 -8.31 -31.64 10.07
C MET A 57 -7.76 -30.83 8.90
N ALA A 58 -8.03 -31.24 7.66
CA ALA A 58 -7.52 -30.54 6.47
C ALA A 58 -8.04 -29.08 6.40
N LEU A 59 -9.34 -28.90 6.62
CA LEU A 59 -9.99 -27.59 6.64
C LEU A 59 -9.55 -26.75 7.83
N GLY A 60 -9.20 -27.37 8.96
CA GLY A 60 -8.61 -26.69 10.11
C GLY A 60 -7.24 -26.08 9.81
N VAL A 61 -6.35 -26.84 9.15
CA VAL A 61 -5.04 -26.33 8.70
C VAL A 61 -5.22 -25.18 7.70
N LEU A 62 -6.13 -25.35 6.74
CA LEU A 62 -6.42 -24.33 5.75
C LEU A 62 -7.03 -23.05 6.37
N SER A 63 -7.93 -23.18 7.36
CA SER A 63 -8.47 -22.04 8.12
C SER A 63 -7.39 -21.30 8.88
N CYS A 64 -6.48 -22.02 9.54
CA CYS A 64 -5.34 -21.41 10.22
C CYS A 64 -4.49 -20.57 9.26
N ALA A 65 -4.11 -21.15 8.11
CA ALA A 65 -3.36 -20.43 7.07
C ALA A 65 -4.13 -19.21 6.53
N SER A 66 -5.43 -19.34 6.27
CA SER A 66 -6.30 -18.23 5.83
C SER A 66 -6.27 -17.05 6.81
N LYS A 67 -6.44 -17.33 8.11
CA LYS A 67 -6.42 -16.30 9.16
C LYS A 67 -5.08 -15.58 9.25
N ILE A 68 -3.97 -16.29 9.08
CA ILE A 68 -2.63 -15.70 9.07
C ILE A 68 -2.49 -14.71 7.91
N ILE A 69 -2.94 -15.10 6.71
CA ILE A 69 -2.88 -14.25 5.52
C ILE A 69 -3.74 -12.99 5.71
N LEU A 70 -4.96 -13.15 6.25
CA LEU A 70 -5.86 -12.03 6.56
C LEU A 70 -5.24 -11.07 7.58
N ALA A 71 -4.68 -11.60 8.67
CA ALA A 71 -4.02 -10.77 9.67
C ALA A 71 -2.79 -10.04 9.11
N GLN A 72 -2.07 -10.65 8.19
CA GLN A 72 -0.95 -9.99 7.50
C GLN A 72 -1.44 -8.84 6.62
N ALA A 73 -2.52 -9.04 5.87
CA ALA A 73 -3.11 -7.98 5.05
C ALA A 73 -3.56 -6.77 5.89
N ASP A 74 -4.24 -7.02 7.02
CA ASP A 74 -4.67 -5.95 7.95
C ASP A 74 -3.45 -5.18 8.52
N ARG A 75 -2.34 -5.88 8.77
CA ARG A 75 -1.09 -5.25 9.23
C ARG A 75 -0.41 -4.44 8.13
N ASP A 76 -0.38 -4.93 6.90
CA ASP A 76 0.21 -4.23 5.76
C ASP A 76 -0.53 -2.91 5.47
N GLU A 77 -1.86 -2.93 5.56
CA GLU A 77 -2.68 -1.72 5.45
C GLU A 77 -2.34 -0.70 6.54
N ALA A 78 -2.25 -1.15 7.80
CA ALA A 78 -1.91 -0.28 8.92
C ALA A 78 -0.49 0.33 8.79
N VAL A 79 0.48 -0.44 8.31
CA VAL A 79 1.84 0.04 8.06
C VAL A 79 1.87 1.05 6.91
N LEU A 80 1.09 0.83 5.85
CA LEU A 80 0.96 1.77 4.75
C LEU A 80 0.34 3.10 5.20
N ASP A 81 -0.70 3.06 6.05
CA ASP A 81 -1.29 4.28 6.63
C ASP A 81 -0.28 5.03 7.51
N LEU A 82 0.46 4.29 8.35
CA LEU A 82 1.52 4.88 9.18
C LEU A 82 2.60 5.55 8.32
N TYR A 83 3.04 4.89 7.24
CA TYR A 83 4.02 5.45 6.32
C TYR A 83 3.51 6.75 5.66
N LYS A 84 2.25 6.77 5.20
CA LYS A 84 1.62 7.97 4.65
C LYS A 84 1.61 9.12 5.66
N LYS A 85 1.24 8.85 6.91
CA LYS A 85 1.26 9.84 8.00
C LYS A 85 2.65 10.35 8.31
N LEU A 86 3.66 9.48 8.33
CA LEU A 86 5.05 9.89 8.52
C LEU A 86 5.50 10.83 7.40
N GLY A 87 5.16 10.53 6.15
CA GLY A 87 5.41 11.40 5.01
C GLY A 87 4.72 12.77 5.15
N GLN A 88 3.47 12.80 5.63
CA GLN A 88 2.75 14.04 5.90
C GLN A 88 3.39 14.88 7.00
N VAL A 89 3.81 14.26 8.12
CA VAL A 89 4.48 14.95 9.23
C VAL A 89 5.84 15.49 8.78
N TYR A 90 6.63 14.68 8.07
CA TYR A 90 7.91 15.11 7.53
C TYR A 90 7.74 16.29 6.57
N GLY A 91 6.82 16.17 5.59
CA GLY A 91 6.51 17.26 4.67
C GLY A 91 5.93 18.51 5.35
N PHE A 92 5.26 18.36 6.50
CA PHE A 92 4.82 19.48 7.31
C PHE A 92 6.00 20.20 7.98
N ILE A 93 6.92 19.47 8.60
CA ILE A 93 8.08 20.06 9.31
C ILE A 93 9.08 20.69 8.34
N THR A 94 9.34 20.04 7.20
CA THR A 94 10.32 20.50 6.20
C THR A 94 9.81 21.69 5.38
N ARG A 95 8.52 22.03 5.45
CA ARG A 95 7.99 23.22 4.77
C ARG A 95 8.52 24.48 5.47
N ASP A 96 9.28 25.30 4.73
CA ASP A 96 10.17 26.38 5.20
C ASP A 96 9.57 27.30 6.27
N ASP A 97 8.28 27.63 6.17
CA ASP A 97 7.63 28.58 7.07
C ASP A 97 6.96 27.94 8.29
N THR A 98 6.92 26.61 8.37
CA THR A 98 6.05 25.91 9.33
C THR A 98 6.58 26.01 10.75
N LEU A 99 7.88 25.79 10.95
CA LEU A 99 8.52 25.93 12.25
C LEU A 99 8.55 27.40 12.71
N LEU A 100 8.77 28.33 11.78
CA LEU A 100 8.74 29.77 12.03
C LEU A 100 7.35 30.25 12.46
N LYS A 101 6.29 29.73 11.84
CA LYS A 101 4.90 30.04 12.21
C LYS A 101 4.55 29.52 13.61
N ILE A 102 5.02 28.32 13.96
CA ILE A 102 4.82 27.74 15.31
C ILE A 102 5.57 28.55 16.37
N SER A 103 6.81 28.99 16.10
CA SER A 103 7.56 29.83 17.04
C SER A 103 6.90 31.21 17.21
N SER A 104 6.45 31.83 16.11
CA SER A 104 5.79 33.12 16.12
C SER A 104 4.48 33.10 16.93
N MET A 105 3.64 32.07 16.78
CA MET A 105 2.43 31.92 17.62
C MET A 105 2.76 31.78 19.10
N ARG A 106 3.81 31.01 19.44
CA ARG A 106 4.25 30.82 20.83
C ARG A 106 4.73 32.13 21.46
N ASP A 107 5.48 32.94 20.71
CA ASP A 107 5.99 34.23 21.17
C ASP A 107 4.86 35.21 21.47
N ILE A 108 3.87 35.31 20.59
CA ILE A 108 2.69 36.16 20.81
C ILE A 108 1.98 35.73 22.09
N LEU A 109 1.71 34.44 22.27
CA LEU A 109 1.07 33.89 23.48
C LEU A 109 1.85 34.20 24.76
N GLY A 110 3.19 34.23 24.71
CA GLY A 110 4.02 34.62 25.85
C GLY A 110 3.97 36.12 26.17
N GLN A 111 3.67 36.98 25.19
CA GLN A 111 3.58 38.44 25.39
C GLN A 111 2.23 38.90 25.96
N ILE A 112 1.17 38.10 25.80
CA ILE A 112 -0.17 38.38 26.34
C ILE A 112 -0.47 37.64 27.66
N SER A 113 0.45 36.81 28.16
CA SER A 113 0.34 36.15 29.47
C SER A 113 1.11 36.91 30.55
#